data_AF-A0A9E5EVA6-F1
#
_entry.id   AF-A0A9E5EVA6-F1
#
_cell.length_a   1.000
_cell.length_b   1.000
_cell.length_c   1.000
_cell.angle_alpha   90.00
_cell.angle_beta   90.00
_cell.angle_gamma   90.00
#
_symmetry.space_group_name_H-M   'P 1'
#
loop_
_entity.id
_entity.type
_entity.pdbx_description
1 polymer ?
#
loop_
_entity_poly.entity_id
_entity_poly.type
_entity_poly.pdbx_seq_one_letter_code
_entity_poly.pdbx_strand_id
1 'polypeptide(L)' 'MKVFTFSILKLVMRGYGQMFLANNITSGMIFFIALLILSPANAAWSLLGAVASTLLAKFAGM' A
#
# COMPACT_ATOMS: atom_id res chain seq x y z
N MET A 1 3.78 -19.47 -5.94
CA MET A 1 4.28 -18.22 -5.30
C MET A 1 3.79 -16.91 -5.92
N LYS A 2 3.64 -16.75 -7.25
CA LYS A 2 3.24 -15.48 -7.90
C LYS A 2 1.89 -14.88 -7.43
N VAL A 3 0.92 -15.72 -7.07
CA VAL A 3 -0.42 -15.28 -6.64
C VAL A 3 -0.41 -14.51 -5.30
N PHE A 4 0.54 -14.83 -4.42
CA PHE A 4 0.62 -14.22 -3.09
C PHE A 4 1.13 -12.77 -3.14
N THR A 5 2.19 -12.54 -3.92
CA THR A 5 2.76 -11.20 -4.13
C THR A 5 1.76 -10.25 -4.78
N PHE A 6 1.00 -10.75 -5.76
CA PHE A 6 -0.03 -9.95 -6.43
C PHE A 6 -1.19 -9.57 -5.49
N SER A 7 -1.47 -10.39 -4.47
CA SER A 7 -2.48 -10.09 -3.46
C SER A 7 -2.01 -9.00 -2.50
N ILE A 8 -0.77 -9.08 -2.01
CA ILE A 8 -0.18 -8.06 -1.12
C ILE A 8 -0.10 -6.72 -1.83
N LEU A 9 0.36 -6.69 -3.08
CA LEU A 9 0.47 -5.44 -3.83
C LEU A 9 -0.90 -4.75 -4.00
N LYS A 10 -1.95 -5.53 -4.31
CA LYS A 10 -3.32 -5.00 -4.40
C LYS A 10 -3.82 -4.47 -3.05
N LEU A 11 -3.52 -5.15 -1.95
CA LEU A 11 -3.92 -4.72 -0.61
C LEU A 11 -3.21 -3.44 -0.19
N VAL A 12 -1.90 -3.36 -0.42
CA VAL A 12 -1.07 -2.18 -0.14
C VAL A 12 -1.57 -0.98 -0.94
N MET A 13 -1.80 -1.13 -2.25
CA MET A 13 -2.32 -0.05 -3.09
C MET A 13 -3.75 0.36 -2.69
N ARG A 14 -4.62 -0.58 -2.30
CA ARG A 14 -5.92 -0.21 -1.71
C ARG A 14 -5.78 0.52 -0.37
N GLY A 15 -4.82 0.14 0.46
CA GLY A 15 -4.52 0.80 1.73
C GLY A 15 -4.17 2.28 1.54
N TYR A 16 -3.39 2.61 0.51
CA TYR A 16 -3.14 4.00 0.14
C TYR A 16 -4.41 4.76 -0.27
N GLY A 17 -5.34 4.12 -0.98
CA GLY A 17 -6.64 4.72 -1.29
C GLY A 17 -7.51 4.95 -0.05
N GLN A 18 -7.48 4.03 0.92
CA GLN A 18 -8.28 4.09 2.15
C GLN A 18 -7.92 5.27 3.05
N MET A 19 -6.70 5.79 2.99
CA MET A 19 -6.32 7.02 3.71
C MET A 19 -7.20 8.22 3.34
N PHE A 20 -7.79 8.21 2.14
CA PHE A 20 -8.69 9.23 1.62
C PHE A 20 -10.12 8.69 1.43
N LEU A 21 -10.48 7.62 2.16
CA LEU A 21 -11.78 6.95 2.09
C LEU A 21 -12.12 6.40 0.69
N ALA A 22 -11.12 6.17 -0.17
CA ALA A 22 -11.30 5.63 -1.50
C ALA A 22 -10.91 4.14 -1.55
N ASN A 23 -11.89 3.24 -1.70
CA ASN A 23 -11.64 1.79 -1.79
C ASN A 23 -11.20 1.33 -3.20
N ASN A 24 -10.36 2.11 -3.87
CA ASN A 24 -9.91 1.83 -5.24
C ASN A 24 -8.38 1.81 -5.32
N ILE A 25 -7.85 0.81 -6.05
CA ILE A 25 -6.43 0.66 -6.35
C ILE A 25 -5.91 1.87 -7.13
N THR A 26 -6.70 2.39 -8.10
CA THR A 26 -6.29 3.52 -8.93
C THR A 26 -6.04 4.77 -8.09
N SER A 27 -6.91 5.06 -7.12
CA SER A 27 -6.72 6.17 -6.19
C SER A 27 -5.44 6.02 -5.39
N GLY A 28 -5.18 4.82 -4.84
CA GLY A 28 -3.96 4.56 -4.09
C GLY A 28 -2.67 4.69 -4.92
N MET A 29 -2.69 4.28 -6.19
CA MET A 29 -1.55 4.49 -7.10
C MET A 29 -1.28 5.98 -7.35
N ILE A 30 -2.33 6.78 -7.57
CA ILE A 30 -2.20 8.23 -7.77
C ILE A 30 -1.59 8.88 -6.53
N PHE A 31 -2.03 8.50 -5.33
CA PHE A 31 -1.47 9.03 -4.07
C PHE A 31 -0.03 8.60 -3.83
N PHE A 32 0.32 7.35 -4.14
CA PHE A 32 1.69 6.89 -4.01
C PHE A 32 2.64 7.63 -4.97
N ILE A 33 2.20 7.88 -6.21
CA ILE A 33 2.95 8.67 -7.20
C ILE A 33 3.08 10.12 -6.72
N ALA A 34 2.02 10.73 -6.20
CA ALA A 34 2.08 12.06 -5.61
C ALA A 34 3.11 12.11 -4.46
N LEU A 35 3.11 11.13 -3.57
CA LEU A 35 4.07 11.04 -2.47
C LEU A 35 5.51 10.88 -2.96
N LEU A 36 5.73 10.08 -4.02
CA LEU A 36 7.03 9.93 -4.66
C LEU A 36 7.56 11.26 -5.22
N ILE A 37 6.69 12.07 -5.82
CA ILE A 37 7.05 13.39 -6.35
C ILE A 37 7.36 14.37 -5.22
N LEU A 38 6.59 14.35 -4.12
CA LEU A 38 6.81 15.25 -2.98
C LEU A 38 8.07 14.91 -2.18
N SER A 39 8.27 13.63 -1.85
CA SER A 39 9.43 13.17 -1.08
C SER A 39 9.68 11.67 -1.31
N PRO A 40 10.70 11.32 -2.11
CA PRO A 40 11.05 9.92 -2.37
C PRO A 40 11.42 9.15 -1.10
N ALA A 41 12.06 9.81 -0.14
CA ALA A 41 12.44 9.20 1.14
C ALA A 41 11.19 8.82 1.95
N ASN A 42 10.20 9.73 2.04
CA ASN A 42 8.95 9.47 2.76
C ASN A 42 8.11 8.40 2.05
N ALA A 43 8.13 8.36 0.72
CA ALA A 43 7.48 7.32 -0.05
C ALA A 43 8.06 5.93 0.25
N ALA A 44 9.39 5.81 0.39
CA ALA A 44 10.04 4.55 0.73
C ALA A 44 9.66 4.08 2.15
N TRP A 45 9.71 4.97 3.15
CA TRP A 45 9.29 4.65 4.51
C TRP A 45 7.81 4.28 4.60
N SER A 46 6.96 4.99 3.88
CA SER A 46 5.53 4.70 3.79
C SER A 46 5.28 3.31 3.19
N LEU A 47 5.99 2.95 2.12
CA LEU A 47 5.85 1.66 1.46
C LEU A 47 6.26 0.52 2.40
N LEU A 48 7.38 0.68 3.11
CA LEU A 48 7.83 -0.30 4.12
C LEU A 48 6.78 -0.48 5.23
N GLY A 49 6.22 0.62 5.74
CA GLY A 49 5.14 0.58 6.73
C GLY A 49 3.89 -0.13 6.22
N ALA A 50 3.44 0.18 4.99
CA ALA A 50 2.25 -0.42 4.41
C ALA A 50 2.41 -1.93 4.17
N VAL A 51 3.59 -2.37 3.72
CA VAL A 51 3.92 -3.79 3.55
C VAL A 51 3.99 -4.49 4.90
N ALA A 52 4.67 -3.91 5.90
CA ALA A 52 4.77 -4.47 7.25
C ALA A 52 3.39 -4.64 7.89
N SER A 53 2.54 -3.63 7.83
CA SER A 53 1.16 -3.69 8.36
C SER A 53 0.31 -4.74 7.65
N THR A 54 0.44 -4.85 6.32
CA THR A 54 -0.27 -5.87 5.53
C THR A 54 0.18 -7.29 5.90
N LEU A 55 1.49 -7.49 6.10
CA LEU A 55 2.02 -8.77 6.56
C LEU A 55 1.55 -9.08 7.98
N LEU A 56 1.58 -8.10 8.89
CA LEU A 56 1.09 -8.24 10.26
C LEU A 56 -0.38 -8.61 10.30
N ALA A 57 -1.25 -7.93 9.53
CA ALA A 57 -2.67 -8.28 9.43
C ALA A 57 -2.86 -9.74 9.01
N LYS A 58 -2.10 -10.16 7.99
CA LYS A 58 -2.15 -11.52 7.47
C LYS A 58 -1.63 -12.57 8.45
N PHE A 59 -0.64 -12.24 9.28
CA PHE A 59 -0.15 -13.09 10.37
C PHE A 59 -1.15 -13.16 11.53
N ALA A 60 -1.82 -12.05 11.83
CA ALA A 60 -2.88 -11.98 12.84
C ALA A 60 -4.16 -12.73 12.42
N GLY A 61 -4.24 -13.23 11.18
CA GLY A 61 -5.40 -13.95 10.66
C GLY A 61 -6.56 -13.04 10.24
N MET A 62 -6.29 -11.74 10.06
CA MET A 62 -7.24 -10.72 9.59
C MET A 62 -7.18 -10.53 8.07
#